data_AF-A0A4R2RI96-F1
#
_entry.id   AF-A0A4R2RI96-F1
#
_cell.length_a   1.000
_cell.length_b   1.000
_cell.length_c   1.000
_cell.angle_alpha   90.00
_cell.angle_beta   90.00
_cell.angle_gamma   90.00
#
_symmetry.space_group_name_H-M   'P 1'
#
loop_
_entity.id
_entity.type
_entity.pdbx_description
1 polymer ?
#
loop_
_entity_poly.entity_id
_entity_poly.type
_entity_poly.pdbx_seq_one_letter_code
_entity_poly.pdbx_strand_id
1 'polypeptide(L)'
;MEIMPQIIINNSTSSLTMNIINSLGVIIALIGAWISVKKYFHEKNKEVYEKRLNDVYSPLFGYLVKQEKFRELYVPNFNRKGFPILTSNKTELLDRKKFIESLNKTNFGLARPNLIILINIYELLVNLEETLEENSPEWEKASAEKVKVENELYEEILDGYIETTKRLKLDDNILALYKLKFENHQ
;
A
#
# COMPACT_ATOMS: atom_id res chain seq x y z
N MET A 1 -16.45 64.69 -65.29
CA MET A 1 -16.93 64.69 -63.90
C MET A 1 -16.90 63.23 -63.46
N GLU A 2 -15.74 62.78 -62.98
CA GLU A 2 -15.52 61.39 -62.57
C GLU A 2 -15.97 61.22 -61.12
N ILE A 3 -16.86 60.25 -60.89
CA ILE A 3 -17.31 59.87 -59.55
C ILE A 3 -16.62 58.54 -59.24
N MET A 4 -15.63 58.57 -58.36
CA MET A 4 -14.95 57.37 -57.86
C MET A 4 -15.86 56.65 -56.83
N PRO A 5 -16.06 55.32 -56.94
CA PRO A 5 -16.80 54.57 -55.95
C PRO A 5 -15.95 54.35 -54.69
N GLN A 6 -16.46 54.79 -53.54
CA GLN A 6 -15.90 54.47 -52.23
C GLN A 6 -16.22 53.01 -51.90
N ILE A 7 -15.17 52.18 -51.76
CA ILE A 7 -15.27 50.80 -51.30
C ILE A 7 -15.55 50.80 -49.80
N ILE A 8 -16.76 50.43 -49.40
CA ILE A 8 -17.12 50.22 -47.99
C ILE A 8 -16.52 48.87 -47.56
N ILE A 9 -15.36 48.93 -46.89
CA ILE A 9 -14.76 47.76 -46.25
C ILE A 9 -15.55 47.45 -44.98
N ASN A 10 -16.09 46.24 -44.90
CA ASN A 10 -17.10 45.82 -43.94
C ASN A 10 -16.47 45.45 -42.57
N ASN A 11 -16.34 46.41 -41.65
CA ASN A 11 -15.73 46.26 -40.30
C ASN A 11 -16.45 45.28 -39.34
N SER A 12 -17.55 44.67 -39.76
CA SER A 12 -18.37 43.74 -38.96
C SER A 12 -17.74 42.34 -38.86
N THR A 13 -17.03 41.89 -39.88
CA THR A 13 -16.42 40.54 -39.90
C THR A 13 -15.18 40.43 -39.01
N SER A 14 -14.46 41.54 -38.78
CA SER A 14 -13.29 41.59 -37.91
C SER A 14 -13.62 41.53 -36.41
N SER A 15 -14.78 42.03 -35.99
CA SER A 15 -15.19 41.97 -34.57
C SER A 15 -15.77 40.61 -34.19
N LEU A 16 -16.53 39.97 -35.09
CA LEU A 16 -17.03 38.60 -34.91
C LEU A 16 -15.89 37.58 -34.83
N THR A 17 -14.88 37.71 -35.69
CA THR A 17 -13.69 36.83 -35.67
C THR A 17 -12.84 37.03 -34.43
N MET A 18 -12.64 38.27 -33.97
CA MET A 18 -11.96 38.57 -32.69
C MET A 18 -12.68 37.98 -31.47
N ASN A 19 -14.02 38.05 -31.42
CA ASN A 19 -14.79 37.50 -30.30
C ASN A 19 -14.74 35.96 -30.24
N ILE A 20 -14.69 35.29 -31.40
CA ILE A 20 -14.53 33.83 -31.48
C ILE A 20 -13.11 33.40 -31.08
N ILE A 21 -12.08 34.15 -31.48
CA ILE A 21 -10.69 33.86 -31.09
C ILE A 21 -10.51 34.03 -29.57
N ASN A 22 -11.08 35.10 -29.00
CA ASN A 22 -11.01 35.35 -27.56
C ASN A 22 -11.74 34.28 -26.74
N SER A 23 -12.92 33.82 -27.19
CA SER A 23 -13.67 32.75 -26.50
C SER A 23 -12.98 31.39 -26.59
N LEU A 24 -12.32 31.09 -27.71
CA LEU A 24 -11.52 29.87 -27.88
C LEU A 24 -10.33 29.84 -26.91
N GLY A 25 -9.66 30.97 -26.70
CA GLY A 25 -8.59 31.10 -25.71
C GLY A 25 -9.04 30.76 -24.29
N VAL A 26 -10.24 31.22 -23.89
CA VAL A 26 -10.82 30.90 -22.58
C VAL A 26 -11.13 29.41 -22.45
N ILE A 27 -11.68 28.78 -23.49
CA ILE A 27 -11.97 27.33 -23.48
C ILE A 27 -10.68 26.51 -23.31
N ILE A 28 -9.62 26.86 -24.06
CA ILE A 28 -8.32 26.20 -23.94
C ILE A 28 -7.74 26.35 -22.54
N ALA A 29 -7.84 27.55 -21.95
CA ALA A 29 -7.39 27.81 -20.58
C ALA A 29 -8.14 26.95 -19.55
N LEU A 30 -9.47 26.80 -19.69
CA LEU A 30 -10.28 25.96 -18.81
C LEU A 30 -9.92 24.47 -18.92
N ILE A 31 -9.71 23.96 -20.15
CA ILE A 31 -9.27 22.58 -20.37
C ILE A 31 -7.88 22.36 -19.75
N GLY A 32 -6.95 23.30 -19.94
CA GLY A 32 -5.61 23.24 -19.36
C GLY A 32 -5.63 23.25 -17.83
N ALA A 33 -6.48 24.08 -17.23
CA ALA A 33 -6.68 24.11 -15.78
C ALA A 33 -7.23 22.77 -15.26
N TRP A 34 -8.24 22.20 -15.94
CA TRP A 34 -8.82 20.91 -15.55
C TRP A 34 -7.81 19.75 -15.63
N ILE A 35 -7.03 19.68 -16.71
CA ILE A 35 -5.96 18.67 -16.87
C ILE A 35 -4.92 18.82 -15.76
N SER A 36 -4.53 20.05 -15.43
CA SER A 36 -3.54 20.33 -14.37
C SER A 36 -4.03 19.89 -13.00
N VAL A 37 -5.29 20.18 -12.67
CA VAL A 37 -5.92 19.73 -11.41
C VAL A 37 -5.97 18.20 -11.34
N LYS A 38 -6.40 17.54 -12.43
CA LYS A 38 -6.45 16.07 -12.50
C LYS A 38 -5.06 15.45 -12.33
N LYS A 39 -4.04 16.03 -12.97
CA LYS A 39 -2.64 15.61 -12.86
C LYS A 39 -2.13 15.77 -11.42
N TYR A 40 -2.41 16.90 -10.77
CA TYR A 40 -2.04 17.16 -9.38
C TYR A 40 -2.60 16.10 -8.42
N PHE A 41 -3.90 15.79 -8.52
CA PHE A 41 -4.50 14.75 -7.69
C PHE A 41 -3.92 13.36 -7.98
N HIS A 42 -3.62 13.06 -9.24
CA HIS A 42 -2.97 11.79 -9.60
C HIS A 42 -1.57 11.67 -8.98
N GLU A 43 -0.75 12.71 -9.08
CA GLU A 43 0.60 12.76 -8.49
C GLU A 43 0.54 12.66 -6.96
N LYS A 44 -0.40 13.35 -6.32
CA LYS A 44 -0.56 13.30 -4.86
C LYS A 44 -1.01 11.93 -4.37
N ASN A 45 -1.95 11.29 -5.06
CA ASN A 45 -2.36 9.93 -4.72
C ASN A 45 -1.20 8.94 -4.91
N LYS A 46 -0.45 9.08 -6.01
CA LYS A 46 0.74 8.26 -6.25
C LYS A 46 1.77 8.43 -5.11
N GLU A 47 2.06 9.66 -4.71
CA GLU A 47 2.97 9.97 -3.59
C GLU A 47 2.53 9.28 -2.29
N VAL A 48 1.23 9.30 -1.97
CA VAL A 48 0.68 8.62 -0.79
C VAL A 48 0.87 7.10 -0.88
N TYR A 49 0.60 6.49 -2.04
CA TYR A 49 0.80 5.05 -2.22
C TYR A 49 2.28 4.66 -2.19
N GLU A 50 3.19 5.47 -2.74
CA GLU A 50 4.64 5.23 -2.66
C GLU A 50 5.13 5.27 -1.22
N LYS A 51 4.71 6.27 -0.44
CA LYS A 51 5.04 6.35 0.99
C LYS A 51 4.45 5.17 1.77
N ARG A 52 3.17 4.83 1.53
CA ARG A 52 2.55 3.65 2.14
C ARG A 52 3.29 2.36 1.80
N LEU A 53 3.75 2.20 0.56
CA LEU A 53 4.52 1.02 0.17
C LEU A 53 5.86 1.00 0.93
N ASN A 54 6.61 2.09 0.89
CA ASN A 54 7.98 2.13 1.41
C ASN A 54 8.03 2.14 2.94
N ASP A 55 7.13 2.87 3.60
CA ASP A 55 7.17 3.13 5.05
C ASP A 55 6.33 2.15 5.87
N VAL A 56 5.47 1.36 5.21
CA VAL A 56 4.55 0.41 5.87
C VAL A 56 4.73 -0.99 5.30
N TYR A 57 4.30 -1.23 4.07
CA TYR A 57 4.12 -2.61 3.62
C TYR A 57 5.41 -3.29 3.16
N SER A 58 6.34 -2.57 2.53
CA SER A 58 7.62 -3.12 2.07
C SER A 58 8.49 -3.68 3.21
N PRO A 59 8.72 -2.96 4.34
CA PRO A 59 9.51 -3.50 5.44
C PRO A 59 8.84 -4.72 6.09
N LEU A 60 7.52 -4.66 6.29
CA LEU A 60 6.75 -5.76 6.88
C LEU A 60 6.71 -6.99 5.96
N PHE A 61 6.43 -6.79 4.67
CA PHE A 61 6.47 -7.86 3.68
C PHE A 61 7.87 -8.45 3.58
N GLY A 62 8.91 -7.62 3.56
CA GLY A 62 10.31 -8.08 3.57
C GLY A 62 10.64 -8.95 4.79
N TYR A 63 10.00 -8.72 5.94
CA TYR A 63 10.09 -9.62 7.08
C TYR A 63 9.45 -10.97 6.80
N LEU A 64 8.21 -11.00 6.29
CA LEU A 64 7.51 -12.24 5.91
C LEU A 64 8.33 -13.09 4.93
N VAL A 65 8.93 -12.46 3.89
CA VAL A 65 9.79 -13.16 2.93
C VAL A 65 10.98 -13.83 3.60
N LYS A 66 11.62 -13.16 4.57
CA LYS A 66 12.74 -13.73 5.32
C LYS A 66 12.28 -14.93 6.17
N GLN A 67 11.12 -14.83 6.81
CA GLN A 67 10.56 -15.92 7.61
C GLN A 67 10.24 -17.13 6.76
N GLU A 68 9.60 -16.93 5.62
CA GLU A 68 9.24 -18.02 4.72
C GLU A 68 10.46 -18.67 4.09
N LYS A 69 11.49 -17.88 3.73
CA LYS A 69 12.74 -18.47 3.25
C LYS A 69 13.47 -19.25 4.35
N PHE A 70 13.41 -18.77 5.59
CA PHE A 70 13.94 -19.54 6.72
C PHE A 70 13.16 -20.85 6.91
N ARG A 71 11.82 -20.80 6.82
CA ARG A 71 10.95 -21.98 6.93
C ARG A 71 11.34 -23.06 5.93
N GLU A 72 11.49 -22.65 4.67
CA GLU A 72 11.90 -23.50 3.55
C GLU A 72 13.27 -24.17 3.80
N LEU A 73 14.23 -23.44 4.38
CA LEU A 73 15.61 -23.91 4.54
C LEU A 73 15.85 -24.73 5.81
N TYR A 74 15.18 -24.40 6.91
CA TYR A 74 15.53 -24.93 8.24
C TYR A 74 14.41 -25.72 8.93
N VAL A 75 13.14 -25.47 8.58
CA VAL A 75 11.97 -26.13 9.19
C VAL A 75 10.92 -26.53 8.14
N PRO A 76 11.29 -27.34 7.12
CA PRO A 76 10.40 -27.63 5.98
C PRO A 76 9.13 -28.41 6.37
N ASN A 77 9.12 -29.06 7.53
CA ASN A 77 7.98 -29.84 8.02
C ASN A 77 6.93 -29.01 8.78
N PHE A 78 7.18 -27.71 9.02
CA PHE A 78 6.28 -26.85 9.77
C PHE A 78 5.37 -26.04 8.85
N ASN A 79 4.05 -26.22 8.96
CA ASN A 79 3.06 -25.47 8.19
C ASN A 79 2.92 -24.03 8.70
N ARG A 80 2.78 -23.06 7.78
CA ARG A 80 2.44 -21.66 8.04
C ARG A 80 1.23 -21.51 8.96
N LYS A 81 0.16 -22.27 8.77
CA LYS A 81 -1.09 -22.09 9.54
C LYS A 81 -0.89 -22.28 11.05
N GLY A 82 0.00 -23.18 11.46
CA GLY A 82 0.29 -23.44 12.87
C GLY A 82 1.35 -22.52 13.46
N PHE A 83 2.26 -22.01 12.63
CA PHE A 83 3.36 -21.13 13.04
C PHE A 83 3.54 -20.01 12.00
N PRO A 84 2.59 -19.07 11.91
CA PRO A 84 2.57 -18.04 10.88
C PRO A 84 3.75 -17.09 11.01
N ILE A 85 4.04 -16.62 12.23
CA ILE A 85 5.22 -15.84 12.54
C ILE A 85 6.18 -16.71 13.34
N LEU A 86 7.25 -17.17 12.68
CA LEU A 86 8.25 -18.01 13.32
C LEU A 86 8.92 -17.24 14.46
N THR A 87 8.76 -17.76 15.68
CA THR A 87 9.48 -17.31 16.86
C THR A 87 10.55 -18.34 17.18
N SER A 88 11.82 -17.95 17.17
CA SER A 88 12.91 -18.82 17.61
C SER A 88 13.86 -18.06 18.52
N ASN A 89 13.95 -18.49 19.78
CA ASN A 89 14.90 -17.96 20.75
C ASN A 89 16.36 -18.30 20.39
N LYS A 90 16.59 -19.19 19.41
CA LYS A 90 17.93 -19.67 19.03
C LYS A 90 18.53 -18.93 17.84
N THR A 91 17.71 -18.22 17.06
CA THR A 91 18.16 -17.57 15.82
C THR A 91 17.76 -16.11 15.82
N GLU A 92 18.75 -15.22 15.90
CA GLU A 92 18.59 -13.77 15.89
C GLU A 92 17.86 -13.22 14.65
N LEU A 93 17.72 -14.04 13.60
CA LEU A 93 17.02 -13.75 12.35
C LEU A 93 15.49 -13.81 12.47
N LEU A 94 14.94 -14.46 13.50
CA LEU A 94 13.51 -14.71 13.72
C LEU A 94 13.10 -14.40 15.15
N ASP A 95 13.53 -13.23 15.63
CA ASP A 95 13.18 -12.75 16.95
C ASP A 95 11.84 -12.00 16.89
N ARG A 96 10.88 -12.44 17.71
CA ARG A 96 9.60 -11.77 17.94
C ARG A 96 9.79 -10.30 18.29
N LYS A 97 10.82 -9.97 19.07
CA LYS A 97 11.13 -8.59 19.46
C LYS A 97 11.52 -7.75 18.25
N LYS A 98 12.28 -8.32 17.30
CA LYS A 98 12.63 -7.63 16.05
C LYS A 98 11.41 -7.43 15.15
N PHE A 99 10.46 -8.37 15.14
CA PHE A 99 9.19 -8.17 14.44
C PHE A 99 8.40 -7.00 15.05
N ILE A 100 8.20 -7.02 16.37
CA ILE A 100 7.52 -5.94 17.10
C ILE A 100 8.25 -4.60 16.91
N GLU A 101 9.58 -4.59 16.90
CA GLU A 101 10.36 -3.38 16.61
C GLU A 101 10.10 -2.87 15.18
N SER A 102 9.99 -3.78 14.20
CA SER A 102 9.64 -3.41 12.83
C SER A 102 8.21 -2.87 12.73
N LEU A 103 7.26 -3.42 13.51
CA LEU A 103 5.89 -2.91 13.58
C LEU A 103 5.88 -1.51 14.19
N ASN A 104 6.61 -1.27 15.27
CA ASN A 104 6.67 0.03 15.95
C ASN A 104 7.38 1.12 15.13
N LYS A 105 8.24 0.75 14.18
CA LYS A 105 8.86 1.68 13.22
C LYS A 105 7.94 2.06 12.05
N THR A 106 6.81 1.39 11.91
CA THR A 106 5.86 1.61 10.81
C THR A 106 5.17 2.96 10.94
N ASN A 107 4.99 3.66 9.82
CA ASN A 107 4.22 4.89 9.81
C ASN A 107 2.71 4.59 9.87
N PHE A 108 2.15 4.53 11.08
CA PHE A 108 0.72 4.25 11.28
C PHE A 108 -0.22 5.26 10.62
N GLY A 109 0.23 6.49 10.35
CA GLY A 109 -0.55 7.48 9.61
C GLY A 109 -0.81 7.09 8.13
N LEU A 110 -0.02 6.16 7.60
CA LEU A 110 -0.16 5.63 6.24
C LEU A 110 -0.75 4.21 6.19
N ALA A 111 -0.74 3.52 7.33
CA ALA A 111 -1.24 2.15 7.45
C ALA A 111 -2.76 2.07 7.29
N ARG A 112 -3.26 0.89 6.92
CA ARG A 112 -4.69 0.61 6.98
C ARG A 112 -5.14 0.49 8.44
N PRO A 113 -6.37 0.90 8.76
CA PRO A 113 -6.91 0.76 10.12
C PRO A 113 -6.85 -0.67 10.66
N ASN A 114 -7.10 -1.67 9.79
CA ASN A 114 -7.09 -3.08 10.19
C ASN A 114 -5.70 -3.54 10.64
N LEU A 115 -4.64 -3.18 9.89
CA LEU A 115 -3.27 -3.48 10.28
C LEU A 115 -2.94 -2.93 11.68
N ILE A 116 -3.37 -1.70 11.99
CA ILE A 116 -3.13 -1.07 13.31
C ILE A 116 -3.83 -1.86 14.43
N ILE A 117 -5.09 -2.26 14.20
CA ILE A 117 -5.87 -3.04 15.17
C ILE A 117 -5.17 -4.38 15.44
N LEU A 118 -4.79 -5.08 14.38
CA LEU A 118 -4.13 -6.39 14.48
C LEU A 118 -2.79 -6.30 15.21
N ILE A 119 -2.01 -5.24 14.96
CA ILE A 119 -0.73 -5.00 15.66
C ILE A 119 -0.97 -4.82 17.16
N ASN A 120 -1.93 -3.99 17.55
CA ASN A 120 -2.23 -3.75 18.97
C ASN A 120 -2.72 -5.02 19.68
N ILE A 121 -3.58 -5.81 19.02
CA ILE A 121 -4.05 -7.09 19.56
C ILE A 121 -2.88 -8.06 19.70
N TYR A 122 -2.02 -8.14 18.70
CA TYR A 122 -0.84 -9.00 18.72
C TYR A 122 0.10 -8.65 19.89
N GLU A 123 0.42 -7.37 20.06
CA GLU A 123 1.26 -6.90 21.17
C GLU A 123 0.65 -7.23 22.53
N LEU A 124 -0.67 -7.05 22.69
CA LEU A 124 -1.39 -7.44 23.90
C LEU A 124 -1.25 -8.95 24.17
N LEU A 125 -1.47 -9.79 23.15
CA LEU A 125 -1.43 -11.24 23.30
C LEU A 125 -0.02 -11.75 23.59
N VAL A 126 1.01 -11.14 22.98
CA VAL A 126 2.41 -11.43 23.30
C VAL A 126 2.72 -11.09 24.76
N ASN A 127 2.29 -9.90 25.23
CA ASN A 127 2.48 -9.51 26.63
C ASN A 127 1.75 -10.44 27.60
N LEU A 128 0.54 -10.91 27.26
CA LEU A 128 -0.18 -11.90 28.06
C LEU A 128 0.57 -13.24 28.11
N GLU A 129 1.04 -13.75 26.98
CA GLU A 129 1.81 -15.00 26.93
C GLU A 129 3.13 -14.92 27.73
N GLU A 130 3.77 -13.75 27.78
CA GLU A 130 5.01 -13.53 28.55
C GLU A 130 4.78 -13.35 30.06
N THR A 131 3.57 -12.96 30.49
CA THR A 131 3.25 -12.69 31.89
C THR A 131 2.53 -13.85 32.58
N LEU A 132 1.82 -14.68 31.82
CA LEU A 132 1.08 -15.83 32.33
C LEU A 132 1.99 -17.05 32.53
N GLU A 133 1.61 -17.93 33.45
CA GLU A 133 2.31 -19.21 33.66
C GLU A 133 2.16 -20.10 32.42
N GLU A 134 3.29 -20.60 31.91
CA GLU A 134 3.33 -21.44 30.72
C GLU A 134 2.47 -22.70 30.90
N ASN A 135 1.64 -23.03 29.91
CA ASN A 135 0.64 -24.10 29.95
C ASN A 135 -0.53 -23.91 30.93
N SER A 136 -0.70 -22.72 31.52
CA SER A 136 -1.98 -22.38 32.18
C SER A 136 -3.11 -22.29 31.14
N PRO A 137 -4.38 -22.54 31.51
CA PRO A 137 -5.51 -22.40 30.60
C PRO A 137 -5.60 -21.01 29.94
N GLU A 138 -5.27 -19.95 30.68
CA GLU A 138 -5.21 -18.58 30.18
C GLU A 138 -4.09 -18.39 29.16
N TRP A 139 -2.91 -18.97 29.43
CA TRP A 139 -1.76 -18.94 28.52
C TRP A 139 -2.06 -19.69 27.22
N GLU A 140 -2.70 -20.87 27.30
CA GLU A 140 -3.09 -21.64 26.11
C GLU A 140 -4.09 -20.87 25.25
N LYS A 141 -5.07 -20.23 25.90
CA LYS A 141 -6.06 -19.39 25.22
C LYS A 141 -5.41 -18.18 24.54
N ALA A 142 -4.52 -17.49 25.24
CA ALA A 142 -3.78 -16.35 24.68
C ALA A 142 -2.90 -16.79 23.50
N SER A 143 -2.20 -17.92 23.63
CA SER A 143 -1.36 -18.49 22.58
C SER A 143 -2.15 -18.90 21.34
N ALA A 144 -3.30 -19.56 21.53
CA ALA A 144 -4.18 -19.96 20.43
C ALA A 144 -4.76 -18.73 19.70
N GLU A 145 -5.19 -17.71 20.43
CA GLU A 145 -5.70 -16.47 19.83
C GLU A 145 -4.60 -15.69 19.11
N LYS A 146 -3.40 -15.65 19.68
CA LYS A 146 -2.22 -15.04 19.06
C LYS A 146 -1.94 -15.64 17.70
N VAL A 147 -1.95 -16.98 17.58
CA VAL A 147 -1.73 -17.66 16.29
C VAL A 147 -2.78 -17.24 15.25
N LYS A 148 -4.04 -17.01 15.64
CA LYS A 148 -5.05 -16.49 14.70
C LYS A 148 -4.70 -15.08 14.24
N VAL A 149 -4.37 -14.19 15.18
CA VAL A 149 -4.01 -12.79 14.89
C VAL A 149 -2.74 -12.71 14.03
N GLU A 150 -1.76 -13.60 14.24
CA GLU A 150 -0.56 -13.68 13.40
C GLU A 150 -0.90 -14.10 11.96
N ASN A 151 -1.85 -15.01 11.76
CA ASN A 151 -2.34 -15.35 10.42
C ASN A 151 -3.05 -14.15 9.78
N GLU A 152 -3.90 -13.44 10.53
CA GLU A 152 -4.59 -12.25 10.03
C GLU A 152 -3.62 -11.11 9.68
N LEU A 153 -2.57 -10.91 10.51
CA LEU A 153 -1.49 -9.97 10.22
C LEU A 153 -0.76 -10.32 8.93
N TYR A 154 -0.45 -11.60 8.74
CA TYR A 154 0.20 -12.07 7.52
C TYR A 154 -0.62 -11.68 6.28
N GLU A 155 -1.92 -12.01 6.28
CA GLU A 155 -2.80 -11.72 5.14
C GLU A 155 -2.97 -10.21 4.94
N GLU A 156 -3.16 -9.42 6.00
CA GLU A 156 -3.27 -7.96 5.92
C GLU A 156 -2.01 -7.30 5.35
N ILE A 157 -0.81 -7.76 5.75
CA ILE A 157 0.47 -7.27 5.23
C ILE A 157 0.60 -7.62 3.75
N LEU A 158 0.28 -8.87 3.37
CA LEU A 158 0.35 -9.34 1.99
C LEU A 158 -0.62 -8.55 1.10
N ASP A 159 -1.89 -8.45 1.49
CA ASP A 159 -2.91 -7.72 0.75
C ASP A 159 -2.59 -6.23 0.64
N GLY A 160 -2.07 -5.65 1.72
CA GLY A 160 -1.59 -4.27 1.75
C GLY A 160 -0.48 -4.00 0.76
N TYR A 161 0.51 -4.90 0.70
CA TYR A 161 1.60 -4.84 -0.26
C TYR A 161 1.08 -4.99 -1.70
N ILE A 162 0.24 -5.99 -1.94
CA ILE A 162 -0.34 -6.30 -3.26
C ILE A 162 -1.18 -5.15 -3.80
N GLU A 163 -2.08 -4.59 -2.98
CA GLU A 163 -2.90 -3.48 -3.43
C GLU A 163 -2.05 -2.27 -3.76
N THR A 164 -1.07 -1.95 -2.91
CA THR A 164 -0.27 -0.73 -3.07
C THR A 164 0.62 -0.84 -4.32
N THR A 165 1.24 -1.99 -4.57
CA THR A 165 2.01 -2.25 -5.80
C THR A 165 1.13 -2.16 -7.05
N LYS A 166 -0.07 -2.75 -7.02
CA LYS A 166 -1.04 -2.65 -8.12
C LYS A 166 -1.47 -1.20 -8.39
N ARG A 167 -1.72 -0.41 -7.35
CA ARG A 167 -2.07 1.03 -7.47
C ARG A 167 -0.94 1.84 -8.10
N LEU A 168 0.31 1.44 -7.85
CA LEU A 168 1.50 2.06 -8.41
C LEU A 168 1.91 1.51 -9.77
N LYS A 169 1.23 0.45 -10.26
CA LYS A 169 1.58 -0.26 -11.50
C LYS A 169 3.01 -0.79 -11.50
N LEU A 170 3.48 -1.23 -10.33
CA LEU A 170 4.76 -1.92 -10.19
C LEU A 170 4.55 -3.39 -10.58
N ASP A 171 5.34 -3.88 -11.53
CA ASP A 171 5.20 -5.15 -12.28
C ASP A 171 4.49 -6.31 -11.55
N ASP A 172 3.43 -6.84 -12.17
CA ASP A 172 2.60 -7.95 -11.67
C ASP A 172 3.35 -9.29 -11.55
N ASN A 173 4.50 -9.43 -12.23
CA ASN A 173 5.25 -10.69 -12.35
C ASN A 173 5.86 -11.17 -11.02
N ILE A 174 6.30 -10.26 -10.14
CA ILE A 174 6.84 -10.64 -8.83
C ILE A 174 5.70 -11.16 -7.95
N LEU A 175 4.55 -10.48 -7.94
CA LEU A 175 3.37 -10.92 -7.18
C LEU A 175 2.86 -12.31 -7.59
N ALA A 176 2.84 -12.59 -8.90
CA ALA A 176 2.39 -13.88 -9.43
C ALA A 176 3.28 -15.04 -8.95
N LEU A 177 4.60 -14.82 -8.90
CA LEU A 177 5.57 -15.79 -8.39
C LEU A 177 5.38 -16.05 -6.88
N TYR A 178 5.06 -15.01 -6.10
CA TYR A 178 4.76 -15.18 -4.68
C TYR A 178 3.45 -15.95 -4.48
N LYS A 179 2.34 -15.54 -5.10
CA LYS A 179 1.06 -16.26 -4.96
C LYS A 179 1.17 -17.75 -5.31
N LEU A 180 1.81 -18.07 -6.43
CA LEU A 180 2.04 -19.45 -6.85
C LEU A 180 2.90 -20.25 -5.87
N LYS A 181 3.89 -19.63 -5.22
CA LYS A 181 4.75 -20.33 -4.26
C LYS A 181 4.05 -20.57 -2.92
N PHE A 182 3.16 -19.66 -2.51
CA PHE A 182 2.52 -19.71 -1.19
C PHE A 182 1.17 -20.44 -1.16
N GLU A 183 0.43 -20.50 -2.28
CA GLU A 183 -0.77 -21.34 -2.40
C GLU A 183 -0.44 -22.83 -2.44
N ASN A 184 0.74 -23.21 -2.95
CA ASN A 184 1.19 -24.61 -3.04
C ASN A 184 1.75 -25.19 -1.72
N HIS A 185 1.84 -24.38 -0.66
CA HIS A 185 2.25 -24.81 0.68
C HIS A 185 1.09 -24.80 1.71
N GLN A 186 -0.17 -24.70 1.24
CA GLN A 186 -1.38 -24.83 2.06
C GLN A 186 -1.77 -26.28 2.35
#